data_AF-A0A1N6I4T6-F1
#
_entry.id   AF-A0A1N6I4T6-F1
#
_cell.length_a   1.000
_cell.length_b   1.000
_cell.length_c   1.000
_cell.angle_alpha   90.00
_cell.angle_beta   90.00
_cell.angle_gamma   90.00
#
_symmetry.space_group_name_H-M   'P 1'
#
loop_
_entity.id
_entity.type
_entity.pdbx_description
1 polymer ?
#
loop_
_entity_poly.entity_id
_entity_poly.type
_entity_poly.pdbx_seq_one_letter_code
_entity_poly.pdbx_strand_id
1 'polypeptide(L)'
;MPAYSHSRRLNVLGFLSRAGKLIYHTATESVTTDTVIDAFDHFVAQKDPDTFAVVVLDNACMHRSKAFRRKILEWMSQRVHLIYLSAYSPELNLIEILWRQMKYAWLPLSAYLSFDNLCDEVHRLLDGYGTECAINFE
;
A
#
# COMPACT_ATOMS: atom_id res chain seq x y z
N MET A 1 -19.12 -31.64 4.28
CA MET A 1 -19.23 -30.18 4.11
C MET A 1 -17.98 -29.73 3.36
N PRO A 2 -18.05 -29.34 2.08
CA PRO A 2 -16.90 -28.73 1.44
C PRO A 2 -16.71 -27.35 2.08
N ALA A 3 -15.50 -27.05 2.54
CA ALA A 3 -15.13 -25.71 2.98
C ALA A 3 -15.37 -24.75 1.81
N TYR A 4 -16.02 -23.61 2.07
CA TYR A 4 -16.16 -22.53 1.10
C TYR A 4 -14.78 -22.23 0.50
N SER A 5 -14.63 -22.30 -0.82
CA SER A 5 -13.41 -21.84 -1.48
C SER A 5 -13.21 -20.38 -1.08
N HIS A 6 -12.05 -20.03 -0.51
CA HIS A 6 -11.72 -18.64 -0.21
C HIS A 6 -11.98 -17.80 -1.48
N SER A 7 -12.81 -16.76 -1.36
CA SER A 7 -13.00 -15.83 -2.47
C SER A 7 -11.63 -15.24 -2.84
N ARG A 8 -11.30 -15.20 -4.14
CA ARG A 8 -10.07 -14.56 -4.63
C ARG A 8 -10.05 -13.11 -4.12
N ARG A 9 -8.88 -12.65 -3.68
CA ARG A 9 -8.68 -11.29 -3.16
C ARG A 9 -7.49 -10.66 -3.87
N LEU A 10 -7.59 -9.37 -4.13
CA LEU A 10 -6.47 -8.55 -4.54
C LEU A 10 -6.06 -7.69 -3.33
N ASN A 11 -4.83 -7.86 -2.88
CA ASN A 11 -4.23 -7.02 -1.87
C ASN A 11 -3.37 -5.97 -2.55
N VAL A 12 -3.48 -4.72 -2.09
CA VAL A 12 -2.67 -3.60 -2.57
C VAL A 12 -1.91 -3.04 -1.38
N LEU A 13 -0.59 -3.03 -1.48
CA LEU A 13 0.30 -2.30 -0.59
C LEU A 13 0.71 -1.01 -1.31
N GLY A 14 0.80 0.10 -0.59
CA GLY A 14 1.19 1.36 -1.22
C GLY A 14 1.92 2.30 -0.28
N PHE A 15 2.71 3.18 -0.89
CA PHE A 15 3.38 4.32 -0.28
C PHE A 15 2.87 5.57 -0.98
N LEU A 16 2.16 6.41 -0.23
CA LEU A 16 1.61 7.67 -0.74
C LEU A 16 2.35 8.83 -0.07
N SER A 17 2.97 9.69 -0.89
CA SER A 17 3.58 10.93 -0.40
C SER A 17 2.55 12.05 -0.28
N ARG A 18 2.83 13.06 0.57
CA ARG A 18 1.98 14.27 0.65
C ARG A 18 1.95 15.06 -0.66
N ALA A 19 2.93 14.89 -1.53
CA ALA A 19 2.96 15.47 -2.87
C ALA A 19 2.13 14.67 -3.89
N GLY A 20 1.38 13.65 -3.45
CA GLY A 20 0.52 12.85 -4.32
C GLY A 20 1.24 11.77 -5.12
N LYS A 21 2.52 11.48 -4.84
CA LYS A 21 3.23 10.37 -5.50
C LYS A 21 2.84 9.05 -4.85
N LEU A 22 2.30 8.12 -5.63
CA LEU A 22 1.97 6.76 -5.22
C LEU A 22 3.00 5.77 -5.78
N ILE A 23 3.51 4.90 -4.92
CA ILE A 23 4.25 3.68 -5.30
C ILE A 23 3.47 2.51 -4.71
N TYR A 24 3.18 1.48 -5.50
CA TYR A 24 2.31 0.40 -5.04
C TYR A 24 2.79 -0.98 -5.50
N HIS A 25 2.28 -1.99 -4.79
CA HIS A 25 2.50 -3.40 -5.06
C HIS A 25 1.18 -4.15 -4.91
N THR A 26 0.90 -5.08 -5.82
CA THR A 26 -0.30 -5.90 -5.74
C THR A 26 0.06 -7.37 -5.53
N ALA A 27 -0.70 -8.06 -4.70
CA ALA A 27 -0.58 -9.50 -4.47
C ALA A 27 -1.96 -10.14 -4.40
N THR A 28 -2.14 -11.28 -5.08
CA THR A 28 -3.38 -12.08 -5.00
C THR A 28 -3.34 -13.10 -3.87
N GLU A 29 -2.16 -13.33 -3.29
CA GLU A 29 -1.95 -14.19 -2.12
C GLU A 29 -2.04 -13.41 -0.82
N SER A 30 -1.93 -14.10 0.31
CA SER A 30 -1.89 -13.44 1.62
C SER A 30 -0.67 -12.54 1.75
N VAL A 31 -0.88 -11.32 2.25
CA VAL A 31 0.22 -10.39 2.54
C VAL A 31 0.97 -10.87 3.78
N THR A 32 2.22 -11.29 3.57
CA THR A 32 3.10 -11.76 4.65
C THR A 32 4.10 -10.67 5.06
N THR A 33 4.96 -10.96 6.05
CA THR A 33 6.05 -10.04 6.40
C THR A 33 6.97 -9.86 5.20
N ASP A 34 7.26 -10.95 4.49
CA ASP A 34 8.21 -10.94 3.39
C ASP A 34 7.65 -10.13 2.22
N THR A 35 6.35 -10.27 1.92
CA THR A 35 5.66 -9.42 0.95
C THR A 35 5.78 -7.93 1.28
N VAL A 36 5.68 -7.56 2.56
CA VAL A 36 5.84 -6.17 3.01
C VAL A 36 7.31 -5.73 2.89
N ILE A 37 8.28 -6.58 3.25
CA ILE A 37 9.71 -6.28 3.10
C ILE A 37 10.05 -6.04 1.63
N ASP A 38 9.58 -6.89 0.72
CA ASP A 38 9.82 -6.75 -0.72
C ASP A 38 9.25 -5.43 -1.27
N ALA A 39 8.05 -5.04 -0.79
CA ALA A 39 7.45 -3.76 -1.15
C ALA A 39 8.30 -2.57 -0.66
N PHE A 40 8.85 -2.64 0.55
CA PHE A 40 9.76 -1.63 1.07
C PHE A 40 11.09 -1.59 0.30
N ASP A 41 11.67 -2.74 -0.01
CA ASP A 41 12.93 -2.83 -0.77
C ASP A 41 12.76 -2.22 -2.17
N HIS A 42 11.63 -2.48 -2.81
CA HIS A 42 11.30 -1.86 -4.09
C HIS A 42 11.05 -0.35 -3.98
N PHE A 43 10.35 0.11 -2.94
CA PHE A 43 10.19 1.53 -2.65
C PHE A 43 11.55 2.22 -2.48
N VAL A 44 12.46 1.62 -1.71
CA VAL A 44 13.80 2.18 -1.50
C VAL A 44 14.58 2.22 -2.82
N ALA A 45 14.47 1.20 -3.67
CA ALA A 45 15.13 1.16 -4.97
C ALA A 45 14.61 2.21 -5.97
N GLN A 46 13.33 2.59 -5.89
CA GLN A 46 12.73 3.63 -6.74
C GLN A 46 12.97 5.06 -6.21
N LYS A 47 13.32 5.21 -4.94
CA LYS A 47 13.59 6.50 -4.31
C LYS A 47 14.95 7.02 -4.79
N ASP A 48 15.04 8.33 -5.02
CA ASP A 48 16.33 8.99 -5.19
C ASP A 48 17.22 8.74 -3.95
N PRO A 49 18.48 8.29 -4.11
CA PRO A 49 19.36 7.93 -2.99
C PRO A 49 19.58 9.07 -1.98
N ASP A 50 19.58 10.32 -2.41
CA ASP A 50 19.83 11.50 -1.57
C ASP A 50 18.56 12.01 -0.87
N THR A 51 17.39 11.59 -1.35
CA THR A 51 16.11 11.96 -0.73
C THR A 51 15.93 11.26 0.62
N PHE A 52 15.66 12.04 1.66
CA PHE A 52 15.25 11.55 2.96
C PHE A 52 13.75 11.27 2.98
N ALA A 53 13.35 10.06 3.39
CA ALA A 53 11.95 9.66 3.46
C ALA A 53 11.57 9.22 4.87
N VAL A 54 10.43 9.71 5.36
CA VAL A 54 9.79 9.21 6.58
C VAL A 54 8.54 8.45 6.17
N VAL A 55 8.53 7.14 6.39
CA VAL A 55 7.38 6.27 6.14
C VAL A 55 6.57 6.15 7.42
N VAL A 56 5.30 6.53 7.33
CA VAL A 56 4.34 6.43 8.43
C VAL A 56 3.61 5.10 8.32
N LEU A 57 3.69 4.28 9.37
CA LEU A 57 3.10 2.95 9.42
C LEU A 57 1.97 2.87 10.44
N ASP A 58 0.99 2.02 10.14
CA ASP A 58 0.03 1.57 11.12
C ASP A 58 0.64 0.48 12.05
N ASN A 59 -0.18 -0.09 12.93
CA ASN A 59 0.26 -1.11 13.88
C ASN A 59 0.03 -2.55 13.39
N ALA A 60 -0.06 -2.78 12.07
CA ALA A 60 -0.26 -4.12 11.51
C ALA A 60 0.80 -5.11 12.02
N CYS A 61 0.39 -6.36 12.23
CA CYS A 61 1.27 -7.38 12.81
C CYS A 61 2.53 -7.64 11.95
N MET A 62 2.44 -7.46 10.64
CA MET A 62 3.56 -7.69 9.72
C MET A 62 4.73 -6.72 9.96
N HIS A 63 4.44 -5.48 10.39
CA HIS A 63 5.46 -4.49 10.76
C HIS A 63 6.13 -4.78 12.11
N ARG A 64 5.59 -5.71 12.90
CA ARG A 64 6.10 -6.03 14.26
C ARG A 64 6.98 -7.28 14.29
N SER A 65 7.11 -8.00 13.18
CA SER A 65 7.89 -9.23 13.11
C SER A 65 9.39 -8.96 13.31
N LYS A 66 10.12 -10.00 13.76
CA LYS A 66 11.59 -9.90 13.90
C LYS A 66 12.28 -9.66 12.55
N ALA A 67 11.78 -10.27 11.48
CA ALA A 67 12.35 -10.10 10.15
C ALA A 67 12.21 -8.65 9.66
N PHE A 68 11.02 -8.05 9.80
CA PHE A 68 10.80 -6.64 9.46
C PHE A 68 11.69 -5.72 10.28
N ARG A 69 11.77 -5.93 11.61
CA ARG A 69 12.62 -5.12 12.49
C ARG A 69 14.10 -5.15 12.13
N ARG A 70 14.62 -6.26 11.57
CA ARG A 70 16.01 -6.35 11.12
C ARG A 70 16.27 -5.46 9.90
N LYS A 71 15.31 -5.36 8.97
CA LYS A 71 15.41 -4.52 7.78
C LYS A 71 15.36 -3.02 8.08
N ILE A 72 14.77 -2.62 9.22
CA ILE A 72 14.68 -1.20 9.61
C ILE A 72 16.06 -0.52 9.61
N LEU A 73 17.11 -1.17 10.13
CA LEU A 73 18.45 -0.59 10.15
C LEU A 73 19.05 -0.43 8.75
N GLU A 74 18.76 -1.37 7.85
CA GLU A 74 19.18 -1.32 6.45
C GLU A 74 18.50 -0.14 5.74
N TRP A 75 17.18 -0.03 5.84
CA TRP A 75 16.42 1.08 5.26
C TRP A 75 16.82 2.44 5.84
N MET A 76 17.11 2.51 7.14
CA MET A 76 17.63 3.73 7.77
C MET A 76 18.97 4.16 7.18
N SER A 77 19.88 3.21 6.89
CA SER A 77 21.14 3.52 6.20
C SER A 77 20.94 4.07 4.79
N GLN A 78 19.77 3.80 4.19
CA GLN A 78 19.32 4.29 2.88
C GLN A 78 18.42 5.53 2.99
N ARG A 79 18.47 6.23 4.14
CA ARG A 79 17.71 7.44 4.46
C ARG A 79 16.18 7.24 4.49
N VAL A 80 15.72 6.02 4.76
CA VAL A 80 14.30 5.69 4.96
C VAL A 80 14.05 5.41 6.44
N HIS A 81 13.34 6.32 7.09
CA HIS A 81 13.00 6.24 8.51
C HIS A 81 11.55 5.85 8.68
N LEU A 82 11.27 4.98 9.65
CA LEU A 82 9.92 4.50 9.93
C LEU A 82 9.40 5.12 11.22
N ILE A 83 8.17 5.64 11.18
CA ILE A 83 7.43 6.06 12.37
C ILE A 83 6.10 5.32 12.44
N TYR A 84 5.65 5.01 13.65
CA TYR A 84 4.38 4.31 13.87
C TYR A 84 3.33 5.30 14.36
N LEU A 85 2.12 5.19 13.81
CA LEU A 85 0.95 5.90 14.32
C LEU A 85 0.55 5.39 15.70
N SER A 86 -0.17 6.23 16.45
CA SER A 86 -0.91 5.78 17.62
C SER A 86 -1.87 4.65 17.24
N ALA A 87 -2.11 3.74 18.19
CA ALA A 87 -3.04 2.66 17.98
C ALA A 87 -4.45 3.19 17.66
N TYR A 88 -5.12 2.54 16.71
CA TYR A 88 -6.49 2.86 16.29
C TYR A 88 -6.70 4.25 15.69
N SER A 89 -5.67 4.81 15.03
CA SER A 89 -5.77 6.10 14.32
C SER A 89 -5.67 5.98 12.80
N PRO A 90 -6.52 5.18 12.12
CA PRO A 90 -6.48 5.00 10.67
C PRO A 90 -6.73 6.32 9.90
N GLU A 91 -7.45 7.28 10.49
CA GLU A 91 -7.65 8.62 9.95
C GLU A 91 -6.36 9.42 9.77
N LEU A 92 -5.30 9.06 10.50
CA LEU A 92 -3.97 9.66 10.36
C LEU A 92 -3.15 9.01 9.24
N ASN A 93 -3.59 7.88 8.69
CA ASN A 93 -2.95 7.23 7.56
C ASN A 93 -3.53 7.76 6.24
N LEU A 94 -2.84 8.70 5.61
CA LEU A 94 -3.29 9.37 4.37
C LEU A 94 -3.71 8.39 3.27
N ILE A 95 -3.04 7.25 3.15
CA ILE A 95 -3.35 6.27 2.11
C ILE A 95 -4.71 5.59 2.33
N GLU A 96 -5.24 5.56 3.55
CA GLU A 96 -6.60 5.06 3.82
C GLU A 96 -7.66 5.95 3.17
N ILE A 97 -7.40 7.25 3.04
CA ILE A 97 -8.27 8.17 2.31
C ILE A 97 -8.29 7.78 0.81
N LEU A 98 -7.13 7.49 0.24
CA LEU A 98 -7.01 6.99 -1.13
C LEU A 98 -7.77 5.67 -1.32
N TRP A 99 -7.57 4.70 -0.43
CA TRP A 99 -8.27 3.42 -0.50
C TRP A 99 -9.78 3.55 -0.39
N ARG A 100 -10.27 4.44 0.49
CA ARG A 100 -11.70 4.76 0.60
C ARG A 100 -12.22 5.36 -0.71
N GLN A 101 -11.48 6.31 -1.29
CA GLN A 101 -11.89 6.97 -2.52
C GLN A 101 -11.94 5.99 -3.70
N MET A 102 -10.91 5.15 -3.85
CA MET A 102 -10.89 4.11 -4.89
C MET A 102 -12.07 3.15 -4.75
N LYS A 103 -12.31 2.62 -3.55
CA LYS A 103 -13.35 1.61 -3.32
C LYS A 103 -14.77 2.11 -3.52
N TYR A 104 -15.06 3.33 -3.07
CA TYR A 104 -16.44 3.81 -2.97
C TYR A 104 -16.81 4.88 -4.00
N ALA A 105 -15.84 5.57 -4.59
CA ALA A 105 -16.12 6.66 -5.52
C ALA A 105 -15.61 6.40 -6.94
N TRP A 106 -14.46 5.72 -7.10
CA TRP A 106 -13.84 5.59 -8.42
C TRP A 106 -14.05 4.23 -9.08
N LEU A 107 -14.14 3.14 -8.33
CA LEU A 107 -14.44 1.83 -8.91
C LEU A 107 -15.88 1.81 -9.44
N PRO A 108 -16.09 1.60 -10.75
CA PRO A 108 -17.42 1.42 -11.30
C PRO A 108 -18.03 0.10 -10.81
N LEU A 109 -19.36 0.03 -10.77
CA LEU A 109 -20.06 -1.22 -10.40
C LEU A 109 -19.70 -2.39 -11.34
N SER A 110 -19.35 -2.10 -12.60
CA SER A 110 -18.89 -3.10 -13.57
C SER A 110 -17.58 -3.80 -13.17
N ALA A 111 -16.75 -3.18 -12.34
CA ALA A 111 -15.52 -3.79 -11.83
C ALA A 111 -15.82 -5.06 -11.01
N TYR A 112 -16.98 -5.12 -10.37
CA TYR A 112 -17.39 -6.24 -9.51
C TYR A 112 -18.04 -7.41 -10.27
N LEU A 113 -18.12 -7.34 -11.62
CA LEU A 113 -18.70 -8.41 -12.44
C LEU A 113 -17.84 -9.68 -12.47
N SER A 114 -16.52 -9.54 -12.31
CA SER A 114 -15.58 -10.66 -12.21
C SER A 114 -14.36 -10.26 -11.39
N PHE A 115 -13.62 -11.23 -10.86
CA PHE A 115 -12.38 -10.93 -10.16
C PHE A 115 -11.31 -10.32 -11.07
N ASP A 116 -11.26 -10.78 -12.33
CA ASP A 116 -10.26 -10.28 -13.28
C ASP A 116 -10.59 -8.83 -13.69
N ASN A 117 -11.87 -8.50 -13.90
CA ASN A 117 -12.31 -7.11 -14.12
C ASN A 117 -11.97 -6.21 -12.92
N LEU A 118 -12.12 -6.73 -11.70
CA LEU A 118 -11.77 -5.99 -10.49
C LEU A 118 -10.26 -5.70 -10.46
N CYS A 119 -9.43 -6.68 -10.81
CA CYS A 119 -7.98 -6.48 -10.89
C CYS A 119 -7.62 -5.43 -11.93
N ASP A 120 -8.11 -5.59 -13.16
CA ASP A 120 -7.79 -4.68 -14.27
C ASP A 120 -8.18 -3.24 -13.94
N GLU A 121 -9.36 -3.04 -13.35
CA GLU A 121 -9.82 -1.70 -13.02
C GLU A 121 -9.10 -1.10 -11.81
N VAL A 122 -8.69 -1.92 -10.83
CA VAL A 122 -7.83 -1.46 -9.73
C VAL A 122 -6.46 -1.05 -10.27
N HIS A 123 -5.83 -1.84 -11.14
CA HIS A 123 -4.56 -1.49 -11.77
C HIS A 123 -4.68 -0.20 -12.60
N ARG A 124 -5.73 -0.07 -13.41
CA ARG A 124 -6.01 1.16 -14.17
C ARG A 124 -6.08 2.40 -13.27
N LEU A 125 -6.78 2.31 -12.14
CA LEU A 125 -6.89 3.42 -11.18
C LEU A 125 -5.56 3.71 -10.47
N LEU A 126 -4.78 2.69 -10.12
CA LEU A 126 -3.48 2.86 -9.47
C LEU A 126 -2.46 3.50 -10.44
N ASP A 127 -2.44 3.08 -11.70
CA ASP A 127 -1.57 3.62 -12.75
C ASP A 127 -1.96 5.04 -13.17
N GLY A 128 -3.26 5.33 -13.19
CA GLY A 128 -3.80 6.65 -13.48
C GLY A 128 -3.73 7.65 -12.33
N TYR A 129 -3.36 7.22 -11.11
CA TYR A 129 -3.32 8.10 -9.94
C TYR A 129 -2.23 9.18 -10.08
N GLY A 130 -2.61 10.44 -9.82
CA GLY A 130 -1.78 11.63 -10.01
C GLY A 130 -1.88 12.26 -11.39
N THR A 131 -2.55 11.62 -12.36
CA THR A 131 -2.77 12.16 -13.72
C THR A 131 -4.26 12.23 -14.08
N GLU A 132 -4.97 11.11 -13.98
CA GLU A 132 -6.41 11.01 -14.27
C GLU A 132 -7.27 11.28 -13.03
N CYS A 133 -6.76 10.89 -11.86
CA CYS A 133 -7.43 11.10 -10.58
C CYS A 133 -6.40 11.45 -9.50
N ALA A 134 -6.71 12.43 -8.66
CA ALA A 134 -5.86 12.82 -7.55
C ALA A 134 -6.72 13.24 -6.36
N ILE A 135 -6.14 13.14 -5.16
CA ILE A 135 -6.74 13.68 -3.93
C ILE A 135 -5.84 14.82 -3.48
N ASN A 136 -6.41 16.00 -3.26
CA ASN A 136 -5.67 17.08 -2.64
C ASN A 136 -5.68 16.90 -1.11
N PHE A 137 -4.49 16.90 -0.51
CA PHE A 137 -4.26 16.76 0.94
C PHE A 137 -3.73 18.07 1.57
N GLU A 138 -3.85 19.19 0.86
CA GLU A 138 -3.61 20.56 1.33
C GLU A 138 -4.71 21.08 2.25
#